data_AF-A0A354BFF2-F1
#
_entry.id   AF-A0A354BFF2-F1
#
_cell.length_a   1.000
_cell.length_b   1.000
_cell.length_c   1.000
_cell.angle_alpha   90.00
_cell.angle_beta   90.00
_cell.angle_gamma   90.00
#
_symmetry.space_group_name_H-M   'P 1'
#
loop_
_entity.id
_entity.type
_entity.pdbx_description
1 polymer ?
#
loop_
_entity_poly.entity_id
_entity_poly.type
_entity_poly.pdbx_seq_one_letter_code
_entity_poly.pdbx_strand_id
1 'polypeptide(L)'
;MTVGDTLAFKGGWFCILDVPTIPLPTFSYPMARRQTGFLIPTPKYNSRFGFGAQAHFFWAISPSQDVTISPTYYNRLGYGSDFEYRYVLDRRSRGKWYLSYLQQTQLPDGAGATDGEKNGEQARATVTGSHTQYLTDTLLLRANANLVTDPNFYQQLSNSGVLRALPSAESNLLLFQRLPYG
;
A
#
# COMPACT_ATOMS: atom_id res chain seq x y z
N MET A 1 25.93 -5.32 -12.76
CA MET A 1 25.93 -4.61 -11.46
C MET A 1 27.21 -3.78 -11.40
N THR A 2 27.15 -2.52 -11.80
CA THR A 2 28.30 -1.61 -11.69
C THR A 2 28.29 -0.95 -10.32
N VAL A 3 29.41 -1.13 -9.61
CA VAL A 3 29.72 -0.51 -8.32
C VAL A 3 29.86 0.99 -8.56
N GLY A 4 28.88 1.80 -8.14
CA GLY A 4 28.92 3.26 -8.32
C GLY A 4 27.63 4.04 -8.02
N ASP A 5 26.45 3.41 -8.08
CA ASP A 5 25.16 4.14 -8.10
C ASP A 5 24.37 4.17 -6.78
N THR A 6 24.93 3.66 -5.68
CA THR A 6 24.27 3.53 -4.37
C THR A 6 25.11 4.18 -3.28
N LEU A 7 24.58 5.19 -2.59
CA LEU A 7 25.12 5.67 -1.32
C LEU A 7 24.54 4.81 -0.19
N ALA A 8 25.33 3.88 0.36
CA ALA A 8 24.91 3.06 1.49
C ALA A 8 25.43 3.66 2.82
N PHE A 9 24.51 4.08 3.69
CA PHE A 9 24.78 4.41 5.08
C PHE A 9 24.68 3.13 5.93
N LYS A 10 25.83 2.64 6.39
CA LYS A 10 25.95 1.45 7.23
C LYS A 10 26.44 1.83 8.63
N GLY A 11 25.77 1.33 9.67
CA GLY A 11 26.23 1.48 11.06
C GLY A 11 25.94 2.83 11.72
N GLY A 12 24.84 3.49 11.36
CA GLY A 12 24.41 4.72 12.02
C GLY A 12 23.81 4.47 13.41
N TRP A 13 24.05 5.39 14.35
CA TRP A 13 23.41 5.39 15.66
C TRP A 13 22.61 6.68 15.80
N PHE A 14 21.38 6.57 16.29
CA PHE A 14 20.60 7.73 16.70
C PHE A 14 21.09 8.17 18.08
N CYS A 15 21.62 9.38 18.18
CA CYS A 15 22.15 9.93 19.42
C CYS A 15 21.17 10.91 20.06
N ILE A 16 20.97 10.81 21.38
CA ILE A 16 20.28 11.81 22.20
C ILE A 16 21.32 12.35 23.18
N LEU A 17 21.56 13.67 23.18
CA LEU A 17 22.59 14.31 24.03
C LEU A 17 23.97 13.62 23.91
N ASP A 18 24.41 13.35 22.68
CA ASP A 18 25.65 12.62 22.34
C ASP A 18 25.76 11.17 22.83
N VAL A 19 24.68 10.59 23.37
CA VAL A 19 24.63 9.16 23.74
C VAL A 19 23.94 8.36 22.62
N PRO A 20 24.63 7.37 22.01
CA PRO A 20 24.02 6.49 21.02
C PRO A 20 22.97 5.61 21.69
N THR A 21 21.70 5.75 21.28
CA THR A 21 20.55 5.07 21.92
C THR A 21 19.89 4.05 21.02
N ILE A 22 19.70 4.35 19.74
CA ILE A 22 18.99 3.45 18.81
C ILE A 22 19.89 3.12 17.62
N PRO A 23 20.24 1.84 17.38
CA PRO A 23 20.95 1.45 16.18
C PRO A 23 20.03 1.62 14.98
N LEU A 24 20.49 2.39 13.98
CA LEU A 24 19.74 2.58 12.76
C LEU A 24 20.02 1.42 11.79
N PRO A 25 19.00 0.89 11.09
CA PRO A 25 19.22 -0.11 10.06
C PRO A 25 20.05 0.46 8.91
N THR A 26 20.70 -0.41 8.14
CA THR A 26 21.49 0.02 6.98
C THR A 26 20.56 0.61 5.92
N PHE A 27 20.84 1.84 5.49
CA PHE A 27 20.06 2.54 4.48
C PHE A 27 20.87 2.69 3.20
N SER A 28 20.23 2.50 2.05
CA SER A 28 20.83 2.76 0.75
C SER A 28 20.04 3.84 0.03
N TYR A 29 20.66 4.98 -0.27
CA TYR A 29 20.10 6.05 -1.07
C TYR A 29 20.55 5.91 -2.54
N PRO A 30 19.62 5.68 -3.48
CA PRO A 30 19.93 5.59 -4.90
C PRO A 30 20.36 6.94 -5.48
N MET A 31 21.45 6.98 -6.24
CA MET A 31 21.72 8.09 -7.19
C MET A 31 21.19 7.78 -8.60
N ALA A 32 20.85 6.52 -8.90
CA ALA A 32 20.13 6.14 -10.11
C ALA A 32 18.60 6.27 -9.95
N ARG A 33 17.87 6.47 -11.05
CA ARG A 33 16.42 6.83 -11.06
C ARG A 33 15.48 5.85 -10.35
N ARG A 34 15.85 4.57 -10.16
CA ARG A 34 15.05 3.54 -9.46
C ARG A 34 15.94 2.41 -8.95
N GLN A 35 15.96 2.14 -7.64
CA GLN A 35 16.67 0.98 -7.05
C GLN A 35 15.87 0.38 -5.90
N THR A 36 16.09 -0.92 -5.66
CA THR A 36 15.51 -1.69 -4.55
C THR A 36 16.13 -1.28 -3.22
N GLY A 37 15.31 -1.10 -2.18
CA GLY A 37 15.81 -0.74 -0.85
C GLY A 37 14.71 -0.57 0.20
N PHE A 38 15.16 -0.49 1.46
CA PHE A 38 14.30 -0.11 2.58
C PHE A 38 14.12 1.40 2.61
N LEU A 39 12.87 1.84 2.67
CA LEU A 39 12.49 3.22 2.91
C LEU A 39 12.50 3.48 4.41
N ILE A 40 12.65 4.75 4.78
CA ILE A 40 12.61 5.18 6.18
C ILE A 40 11.24 4.81 6.76
N PRO A 41 11.19 4.05 7.86
CA PRO A 41 9.93 3.70 8.49
C PRO A 41 9.26 4.97 9.02
N THR A 42 7.94 5.05 8.86
CA THR A 42 7.17 6.19 9.32
C THR A 42 6.41 5.83 10.60
N PRO A 43 6.65 6.54 11.72
CA PRO A 43 5.80 6.42 12.89
C PRO A 43 4.43 7.00 12.55
N LYS A 44 3.37 6.31 12.98
CA LYS A 44 1.98 6.71 12.76
C LYS A 44 1.27 6.81 14.10
N TYR A 45 0.40 7.79 14.22
CA TYR A 45 -0.48 7.92 15.38
C TYR A 45 -1.90 8.18 14.90
N ASN A 46 -2.84 7.40 15.41
CA ASN A 46 -4.26 7.55 15.16
C ASN A 46 -5.01 7.41 16.48
N SER A 47 -6.02 8.24 16.74
CA SER A 47 -6.82 8.15 17.96
C SER A 47 -7.55 6.80 18.10
N ARG A 48 -7.94 6.18 16.98
CA ARG A 48 -8.64 4.88 16.95
C ARG A 48 -7.69 3.68 16.99
N PHE A 49 -6.58 3.75 16.28
CA PHE A 49 -5.64 2.62 16.11
C PHE A 49 -4.42 2.69 17.04
N GLY A 50 -4.26 3.81 17.76
CA GLY A 50 -3.14 4.08 18.65
C GLY A 50 -1.87 4.47 17.91
N PHE A 51 -0.74 4.27 18.58
CA PHE A 51 0.59 4.42 17.99
C PHE A 51 0.93 3.21 17.13
N GLY A 52 1.64 3.45 16.04
CA GLY A 52 2.08 2.42 15.11
C GLY A 52 3.34 2.81 14.35
N ALA A 53 3.88 1.86 13.62
CA ALA A 53 5.01 2.06 12.73
C ALA A 53 4.75 1.32 11.42
N GLN A 54 5.10 1.95 10.30
CA GLN A 54 5.06 1.33 8.98
C GLN A 54 6.46 1.39 8.38
N ALA A 55 6.99 0.21 8.04
CA ALA A 55 8.20 0.12 7.22
C ALA A 55 7.80 -0.15 5.78
N HIS A 56 8.56 0.37 4.82
CA HIS A 56 8.31 0.09 3.41
C HIS A 56 9.58 -0.48 2.77
N PHE A 57 9.42 -1.56 2.02
CA PHE A 57 10.47 -2.17 1.22
C PHE A 57 10.08 -2.01 -0.25
N PHE A 58 10.85 -1.20 -0.97
CA PHE A 58 10.66 -0.98 -2.39
C PHE A 58 11.53 -1.95 -3.18
N TRP A 59 10.93 -2.75 -4.06
CA TRP A 59 11.60 -3.69 -4.94
C TRP A 59 11.39 -3.28 -6.39
N ALA A 60 12.44 -2.74 -7.00
CA ALA A 60 12.51 -2.52 -8.44
C ALA A 60 12.81 -3.86 -9.13
N ILE A 61 11.78 -4.50 -9.70
CA ILE A 61 11.93 -5.76 -10.46
C ILE A 61 12.55 -5.44 -11.82
N SER A 62 12.04 -4.41 -12.48
CA SER A 62 12.55 -3.92 -13.77
C SER A 62 12.30 -2.40 -13.89
N PRO A 63 12.83 -1.72 -14.92
CA PRO A 63 12.53 -0.30 -15.14
C PRO A 63 11.03 0.00 -15.28
N SER A 64 10.25 -0.99 -15.75
CA SER A 64 8.81 -0.90 -15.99
C SER A 64 7.94 -1.49 -14.88
N GLN A 65 8.51 -2.22 -13.91
CA GLN A 65 7.75 -2.94 -12.89
C GLN A 65 8.39 -2.79 -11.52
N ASP A 66 7.56 -2.46 -10.53
CA ASP A 66 7.99 -2.32 -9.14
C ASP A 66 6.94 -2.86 -8.17
N VAL A 67 7.43 -3.41 -7.06
CA VAL A 67 6.64 -3.90 -5.93
C VAL A 67 7.06 -3.14 -4.69
N THR A 68 6.09 -2.65 -3.92
CA THR A 68 6.34 -2.06 -2.60
C THR A 68 5.62 -2.89 -1.54
N ILE A 69 6.38 -3.42 -0.59
CA ILE A 69 5.85 -4.20 0.54
C ILE A 69 5.90 -3.32 1.78
N SER A 70 4.78 -3.13 2.44
CA SER A 70 4.63 -2.16 3.51
C SER A 70 4.04 -2.82 4.76
N PRO A 71 4.83 -3.57 5.55
CA PRO A 71 4.38 -4.07 6.84
C PRO A 71 4.04 -2.91 7.78
N THR A 72 2.88 -3.00 8.41
CA THR A 72 2.36 -2.00 9.33
C THR A 72 2.03 -2.67 10.65
N TYR A 73 2.37 -2.01 11.75
CA TYR A 73 2.00 -2.44 13.09
C TYR A 73 1.31 -1.29 13.82
N TYR A 74 0.20 -1.58 14.50
CA TYR A 74 -0.54 -0.66 15.35
C TYR A 74 -0.83 -1.30 16.71
N ASN A 75 -0.58 -0.56 17.78
CA ASN A 75 -0.75 -1.07 19.14
C ASN A 75 -2.19 -1.47 19.49
N ARG A 76 -3.21 -0.74 18.99
CA ARG A 76 -4.63 -0.97 19.33
C ARG A 76 -5.45 -1.64 18.22
N LEU A 77 -4.87 -1.86 17.04
CA LEU A 77 -5.57 -2.47 15.90
C LEU A 77 -5.00 -3.85 15.56
N GLY A 78 -3.68 -4.04 15.67
CA GLY A 78 -2.98 -5.26 15.28
C GLY A 78 -1.94 -5.00 14.20
N TYR A 79 -1.65 -6.01 13.39
CA TYR A 79 -0.61 -5.95 12.37
C TYR A 79 -1.21 -6.18 10.98
N GLY A 80 -0.59 -5.58 9.98
CA GLY A 80 -1.00 -5.68 8.60
C GLY A 80 0.17 -5.58 7.64
N SER A 81 -0.09 -5.79 6.38
CA SER A 81 0.89 -5.64 5.30
C SER A 81 0.18 -5.21 4.04
N ASP A 82 0.69 -4.12 3.44
CA ASP A 82 0.23 -3.64 2.14
C ASP A 82 1.23 -4.01 1.06
N PHE A 83 0.72 -4.45 -0.08
CA PHE A 83 1.49 -4.81 -1.26
C PHE A 83 1.01 -3.96 -2.43
N GLU A 84 1.85 -3.04 -2.90
CA GLU A 84 1.59 -2.24 -4.08
C GLU A 84 2.42 -2.78 -5.24
N TYR A 85 1.78 -3.29 -6.28
CA TYR A 85 2.42 -3.70 -7.51
C TYR A 85 2.07 -2.75 -8.64
N ARG A 86 3.08 -2.15 -9.27
CA ARG A 86 2.90 -1.24 -10.40
C ARG A 86 3.65 -1.76 -11.60
N TYR A 87 3.01 -1.67 -12.76
CA TYR A 87 3.63 -2.06 -14.00
C TYR A 87 3.22 -1.14 -15.16
N VAL A 88 4.16 -0.96 -16.07
CA VAL A 88 3.97 -0.27 -17.35
C VAL A 88 4.55 -1.17 -18.43
N LEU A 89 3.74 -2.06 -19.00
CA LEU A 89 4.21 -3.01 -20.03
C LEU A 89 4.67 -2.26 -21.28
N ASP A 90 3.91 -1.23 -21.68
CA ASP A 90 4.23 -0.37 -22.82
C ASP A 90 3.52 0.99 -22.67
N ARG A 91 3.78 1.95 -23.56
CA ARG A 91 3.04 3.23 -23.65
C ARG A 91 1.52 3.01 -23.71
N ARG A 92 1.12 1.88 -24.28
CA ARG A 92 -0.26 1.44 -24.47
C ARG A 92 -0.85 0.71 -23.27
N SER A 93 -0.05 0.15 -22.36
CA SER A 93 -0.55 -0.73 -21.30
C SER A 93 0.13 -0.45 -19.96
N ARG A 94 -0.70 -0.08 -18.98
CA ARG A 94 -0.25 0.20 -17.61
C ARG A 94 -1.26 -0.32 -16.61
N GLY A 95 -0.79 -0.64 -15.41
CA GLY A 95 -1.67 -1.04 -14.33
C GLY A 95 -1.04 -0.86 -12.96
N LYS A 96 -1.91 -0.88 -11.96
CA LYS A 96 -1.56 -0.82 -10.55
C LYS A 96 -2.47 -1.78 -9.80
N TRP A 97 -1.88 -2.60 -8.96
CA TRP A 97 -2.57 -3.50 -8.04
C TRP A 97 -2.15 -3.16 -6.62
N TYR A 98 -3.10 -3.18 -5.72
CA TYR A 98 -2.92 -2.90 -4.31
C TYR A 98 -3.67 -3.97 -3.52
N LEU A 99 -2.91 -4.76 -2.76
CA LEU A 99 -3.41 -5.76 -1.85
C LEU A 99 -3.11 -5.29 -0.44
N SER A 100 -4.13 -5.14 0.40
CA SER A 100 -3.94 -4.86 1.82
C SER A 100 -4.44 -6.02 2.64
N TYR A 101 -3.64 -6.48 3.59
CA TYR A 101 -4.00 -7.51 4.54
C TYR A 101 -3.83 -6.96 5.96
N LEU A 102 -4.82 -7.21 6.82
CA LEU A 102 -4.83 -6.77 8.21
C LEU A 102 -5.34 -7.92 9.08
N GLN A 103 -4.54 -8.32 10.06
CA GLN A 103 -4.99 -9.16 11.16
C GLN A 103 -5.37 -8.26 12.33
N GLN A 104 -6.66 -8.12 12.57
CA GLN A 104 -7.17 -7.36 13.70
C GLN A 104 -7.12 -8.23 14.95
N THR A 105 -6.31 -7.85 15.93
CA THR A 105 -6.20 -8.55 17.23
C THR A 105 -7.06 -7.88 18.31
N GLN A 106 -7.42 -6.62 18.14
CA GLN A 106 -8.22 -5.84 19.08
C GLN A 106 -9.26 -5.01 18.30
N LEU A 107 -10.47 -4.90 18.85
CA LEU A 107 -11.50 -4.04 18.28
C LEU A 107 -11.16 -2.57 18.56
N PRO A 108 -11.10 -1.70 17.52
CA PRO A 108 -10.85 -0.28 17.74
C PRO A 108 -12.02 0.38 18.49
N ASP A 109 -11.69 1.30 19.40
CA ASP A 109 -12.68 2.05 20.19
C ASP A 109 -13.67 2.79 19.26
N GLY A 110 -14.97 2.53 19.46
CA GLY A 110 -16.05 3.17 18.70
C GLY A 110 -16.54 2.41 17.46
N ALA A 111 -16.17 1.14 17.27
CA ALA A 111 -16.62 0.32 16.15
C ALA A 111 -18.08 -0.19 16.22
N GLY A 112 -18.87 0.18 17.23
CA GLY A 112 -20.28 -0.24 17.33
C GLY A 112 -20.46 -1.76 17.44
N ALA A 113 -19.57 -2.45 18.14
CA ALA A 113 -19.60 -3.90 18.27
C ALA A 113 -20.73 -4.36 19.20
N THR A 114 -21.63 -5.20 18.68
CA THR A 114 -22.65 -5.92 19.45
C THR A 114 -21.95 -6.93 20.38
N ASP A 115 -22.41 -7.03 21.63
CA ASP A 115 -21.72 -7.72 22.75
C ASP A 115 -21.33 -9.20 22.54
N GLY A 116 -21.69 -9.84 21.43
CA GLY A 116 -21.31 -11.21 21.08
C GLY A 116 -19.98 -11.36 20.30
N GLU A 117 -19.40 -10.27 19.81
CA GLU A 117 -18.23 -10.28 18.90
C GLU A 117 -16.94 -9.79 19.60
N LYS A 118 -16.89 -9.90 20.93
CA LYS A 118 -15.74 -9.46 21.76
C LYS A 118 -14.56 -10.43 21.76
N ASN A 119 -14.65 -11.53 21.02
CA ASN A 119 -13.58 -12.50 20.84
C ASN A 119 -13.54 -12.92 19.38
N GLY A 120 -12.54 -12.46 18.65
CA GLY A 120 -12.36 -12.89 17.27
C GLY A 120 -11.29 -12.06 16.63
N GLU A 121 -10.08 -12.61 16.60
CA GLU A 121 -9.09 -12.15 15.65
C GLU A 121 -9.72 -12.18 14.25
N GLN A 122 -9.81 -11.03 13.58
CA GLN A 122 -10.43 -10.94 12.27
C GLN A 122 -9.38 -10.62 11.22
N ALA A 123 -9.19 -11.56 10.30
CA ALA A 123 -8.38 -11.36 9.11
C ALA A 123 -9.21 -10.61 8.07
N ARG A 124 -8.74 -9.44 7.64
CA ARG A 124 -9.38 -8.62 6.62
C ARG A 124 -8.43 -8.40 5.47
N ALA A 125 -8.90 -8.57 4.25
CA ALA A 125 -8.12 -8.33 3.05
C ALA A 125 -8.89 -7.49 2.04
N THR A 126 -8.16 -6.64 1.31
CA THR A 126 -8.70 -5.91 0.17
C THR A 126 -7.77 -6.04 -1.01
N VAL A 127 -8.36 -6.16 -2.19
CA VAL A 127 -7.65 -6.17 -3.46
C VAL A 127 -8.26 -5.09 -4.32
N THR A 128 -7.49 -4.08 -4.63
CA THR A 128 -7.87 -3.02 -5.56
C THR A 128 -6.91 -3.00 -6.73
N GLY A 129 -7.43 -2.80 -7.92
CA GLY A 129 -6.65 -2.88 -9.15
C GLY A 129 -7.20 -1.94 -10.19
N SER A 130 -6.31 -1.31 -10.93
CA SER A 130 -6.66 -0.57 -12.13
C SER A 130 -5.74 -0.99 -13.26
N HIS A 131 -6.34 -1.25 -14.42
CA HIS A 131 -5.64 -1.61 -15.64
C HIS A 131 -6.18 -0.76 -16.79
N THR A 132 -5.27 -0.19 -17.57
CA THR A 132 -5.62 0.57 -18.78
C THR A 132 -4.75 0.10 -19.92
N GLN A 133 -5.39 -0.34 -21.00
CA GLN A 133 -4.74 -0.87 -22.18
C GLN A 133 -5.38 -0.34 -23.46
N TYR A 134 -4.55 0.15 -24.39
CA TYR A 134 -4.93 0.35 -25.78
C TYR A 134 -4.75 -0.98 -26.51
N LEU A 135 -5.86 -1.62 -26.87
CA LEU A 135 -5.88 -2.86 -27.67
C LEU A 135 -5.52 -2.56 -29.13
N THR A 136 -6.05 -1.45 -29.64
CA THR A 136 -5.79 -0.88 -30.96
C THR A 136 -5.67 0.64 -30.81
N ASP A 137 -5.22 1.37 -31.83
CA ASP A 137 -5.09 2.84 -31.78
C ASP A 137 -6.41 3.57 -31.47
N THR A 138 -7.54 2.90 -31.72
CA THR A 138 -8.90 3.41 -31.48
C THR A 138 -9.61 2.74 -30.29
N LEU A 139 -9.11 1.61 -29.80
CA LEU A 139 -9.80 0.78 -28.80
C LEU A 139 -9.07 0.83 -27.46
N LEU A 140 -9.70 1.45 -26.46
CA LEU A 140 -9.20 1.58 -25.09
C LEU A 140 -10.02 0.70 -24.14
N LEU A 141 -9.35 -0.20 -23.46
CA LEU A 141 -9.88 -0.96 -22.33
C LEU A 141 -9.43 -0.31 -21.02
N ARG A 142 -10.38 -0.11 -20.12
CA ARG A 142 -10.11 0.28 -18.73
C ARG A 142 -10.85 -0.68 -17.81
N ALA A 143 -10.11 -1.40 -16.99
CA ALA A 143 -10.65 -2.28 -15.97
C ALA A 143 -10.27 -1.74 -14.59
N ASN A 144 -11.26 -1.65 -13.69
CA ASN A 144 -11.07 -1.35 -12.29
C ASN A 144 -11.69 -2.48 -11.48
N ALA A 145 -10.91 -3.10 -10.62
CA ALA A 145 -11.34 -4.14 -9.70
C ALA A 145 -11.24 -3.60 -8.28
N ASN A 146 -12.29 -3.78 -7.49
CA ASN A 146 -12.32 -3.47 -6.08
C ASN A 146 -13.01 -4.62 -5.36
N LEU A 147 -12.20 -5.47 -4.74
CA LEU A 147 -12.63 -6.64 -3.99
C LEU A 147 -12.29 -6.41 -2.52
N VAL A 148 -13.29 -6.57 -1.67
CA VAL A 148 -13.18 -6.33 -0.23
C VAL A 148 -13.77 -7.55 0.45
N THR A 149 -13.02 -8.18 1.36
CA THR A 149 -13.51 -9.37 2.06
C THR A 149 -14.58 -9.05 3.10
N ASP A 150 -14.55 -7.83 3.65
CA ASP A 150 -15.46 -7.35 4.69
C ASP A 150 -16.19 -6.08 4.23
N PRO A 151 -17.53 -6.06 4.15
CA PRO A 151 -18.31 -4.88 3.74
C PRO A 151 -18.05 -3.64 4.61
N ASN A 152 -17.60 -3.82 5.87
CA ASN A 152 -17.33 -2.71 6.78
C ASN A 152 -15.88 -2.22 6.74
N PHE A 153 -15.02 -2.75 5.86
CA PHE A 153 -13.60 -2.41 5.81
C PHE A 153 -13.37 -0.89 5.68
N TYR A 154 -13.99 -0.26 4.67
CA TYR A 154 -13.79 1.17 4.46
C TYR A 154 -14.38 2.00 5.60
N GLN A 155 -15.52 1.60 6.18
CA GLN A 155 -16.15 2.29 7.30
C GLN A 155 -15.29 2.28 8.56
N GLN A 156 -14.58 1.18 8.81
CA GLN A 156 -13.82 0.98 10.05
C GLN A 156 -12.34 1.40 9.93
N LEU A 157 -11.72 1.24 8.76
CA LEU A 157 -10.26 1.38 8.57
C LEU A 157 -9.85 2.60 7.75
N SER A 158 -10.76 3.21 6.99
CA SER A 158 -10.41 4.41 6.23
C SER A 158 -10.23 5.62 7.14
N ASN A 159 -9.13 6.35 6.95
CA ASN A 159 -8.91 7.65 7.55
C ASN A 159 -9.73 8.77 6.85
N SER A 160 -10.20 8.54 5.63
CA SER A 160 -11.04 9.48 4.87
C SER A 160 -12.53 9.26 5.17
N GLY A 161 -13.21 10.32 5.62
CA GLY A 161 -14.66 10.30 5.86
C GLY A 161 -15.49 10.03 4.61
N VAL A 162 -15.01 10.45 3.43
CA VAL A 162 -15.69 10.20 2.15
C VAL A 162 -15.69 8.71 1.81
N LEU A 163 -14.55 8.04 2.01
CA LEU A 163 -14.44 6.60 1.77
C LEU A 163 -15.26 5.79 2.80
N ARG A 164 -15.42 6.29 4.03
CA ARG A 164 -16.31 5.67 5.04
C ARG A 164 -17.79 5.79 4.68
N ALA A 165 -18.18 6.77 3.88
CA ALA A 165 -19.57 6.96 3.46
C ALA A 165 -19.92 6.16 2.19
N LEU A 166 -18.96 5.45 1.58
CA LEU A 166 -19.22 4.64 0.40
C LEU A 166 -20.12 3.44 0.77
N PRO A 167 -21.28 3.29 0.11
CA PRO A 167 -22.22 2.22 0.42
C PRO A 167 -21.76 0.84 -0.11
N SER A 168 -20.92 0.82 -1.15
CA SER A 168 -20.41 -0.40 -1.77
C SER A 168 -19.05 -0.19 -2.45
N ALA A 169 -18.33 -1.29 -2.64
CA ALA A 169 -17.16 -1.35 -3.51
C ALA A 169 -17.62 -1.64 -4.95
N GLU A 170 -17.27 -0.77 -5.90
CA GLU A 170 -17.61 -0.97 -7.31
C GLU A 170 -16.42 -1.51 -8.10
N SER A 171 -16.70 -2.51 -8.95
CA SER A 171 -15.77 -3.00 -9.97
C SER A 171 -16.36 -2.70 -11.34
N ASN A 172 -15.58 -2.05 -12.20
CA ASN A 172 -16.06 -1.50 -13.47
C ASN A 172 -15.12 -1.92 -14.60
N LEU A 173 -15.69 -2.39 -15.71
CA LEU A 173 -14.96 -2.67 -16.95
C LEU A 173 -15.56 -1.82 -18.07
N LEU A 174 -14.73 -0.95 -18.64
CA LEU A 174 -15.12 0.02 -19.66
C LEU A 174 -14.33 -0.22 -20.94
N LEU A 175 -15.04 -0.26 -22.06
CA LEU A 175 -14.46 -0.36 -23.39
C LEU A 175 -14.85 0.89 -24.18
N PHE A 176 -13.86 1.63 -24.68
CA PHE A 176 -14.07 2.82 -25.50
C PHE A 176 -13.53 2.58 -26.90
N GLN A 177 -14.37 2.81 -27.91
CA GLN A 177 -13.97 2.82 -29.31
C GLN A 177 -14.04 4.26 -29.83
N ARG A 178 -12.90 4.79 -30.28
CA ARG A 178 -12.83 6.10 -30.96
C ARG A 178 -13.04 5.89 -32.45
N LEU A 179 -14.07 6.51 -32.99
CA LEU A 179 -14.27 6.57 -34.44
C LEU A 179 -13.46 7.76 -34.98
N PRO A 180 -12.67 7.59 -36.05
CA PRO A 180 -12.05 8.73 -36.71
C PRO A 180 -13.16 9.63 -37.28
N TYR A 181 -13.07 10.93 -37.02
CA TYR A 181 -13.83 11.91 -37.79
C TYR A 181 -13.18 11.97 -39.18
N GLY A 182 -13.93 11.58 -40.21
CA GLY A 182 -13.58 11.82 -41.60
C GLY A 182 -13.66 13.30 -41.93
#